data_AF-A0A9E7U906-F1
#
_entry.id   AF-A0A9E7U906-F1
#
_cell.length_a   1.000
_cell.length_b   1.000
_cell.length_c   1.000
_cell.angle_alpha   90.00
_cell.angle_beta   90.00
_cell.angle_gamma   90.00
#
_symmetry.space_group_name_H-M   'P 1'
#
loop_
_entity.id
_entity.type
_entity.pdbx_description
1 polymer ?
#
loop_
_entity_poly.entity_id
_entity_poly.type
_entity_poly.pdbx_seq_one_letter_code
_entity_poly.pdbx_strand_id
1 'polypeptide(L)'
;MNADEFAVRVGRAVETARLGVRAFLPVDTNRVPAAWTHVTKVDPEEAKRLPLAYPFYLGHTSAVSVGGSADVTGENTEETFRLLEYGPVPAIHEPSGPRHVTDATRDACHFLAVPEVLNGDSEALIGTLGAGAEYIRDELAPSEIREKLPWLPGFLRDRLAEFATGWLLADAVFEAYIIQNPDSAAAREGGVDPEDVLEADEAGRRALAAEMHLESDLIYLEYSGTFGGADAAAELEAIDANTNWSRVWYGGGLDSFDRVERVREAGADAVVVGDVFHDVAEAELELREAAREGLDADAGRADVEAFVDERFDPEGAPVRYLDTCGVREPERVAKEYLVLGVEISRALETGDVEVVAGTYDGVLDSSAARRLAKELERTVDGEAAADDAFGHLGL
;
A
#
# COMPACT_ATOMS: atom_id res chain seq x y z
N MET A 1 -38.42 12.57 29.25
CA MET A 1 -37.30 12.63 28.29
C MET A 1 -36.37 13.74 28.71
N ASN A 2 -35.32 13.41 29.46
CA ASN A 2 -34.23 14.35 29.75
C ASN A 2 -33.33 14.47 28.51
N ALA A 3 -32.35 15.38 28.56
CA ALA A 3 -31.41 15.59 27.46
C ALA A 3 -30.66 14.29 27.07
N ASP A 4 -30.32 13.47 28.06
CA ASP A 4 -29.58 12.21 27.86
C ASP A 4 -30.42 11.16 27.13
N GLU A 5 -31.69 10.95 27.52
CA GLU A 5 -32.63 10.05 26.84
C GLU A 5 -32.91 10.51 25.40
N PHE A 6 -32.97 11.82 25.17
CA PHE A 6 -33.12 12.38 23.83
C PHE A 6 -31.87 12.13 22.97
N ALA A 7 -30.67 12.34 23.51
CA ALA A 7 -29.40 12.09 22.82
C ALA A 7 -29.23 10.61 22.44
N VAL A 8 -29.51 9.69 23.37
CA VAL A 8 -29.48 8.24 23.11
C VAL A 8 -30.45 7.86 21.98
N ARG A 9 -31.65 8.45 21.97
CA ARG A 9 -32.65 8.19 20.95
C ARG A 9 -32.23 8.72 19.57
N VAL A 10 -31.62 9.90 19.52
CA VAL A 10 -31.07 10.47 18.28
C VAL A 10 -29.94 9.60 17.75
N GLY A 11 -29.01 9.18 18.62
CA GLY A 11 -27.91 8.28 18.23
C GLY A 11 -28.40 7.00 17.57
N ARG A 12 -29.33 6.28 18.23
CA ARG A 12 -29.95 5.06 17.67
C ARG A 12 -30.67 5.29 16.35
N ALA A 13 -31.30 6.45 16.18
CA ALA A 13 -31.99 6.78 14.94
C ALA A 13 -31.01 7.00 13.78
N VAL A 14 -29.87 7.65 14.03
CA VAL A 14 -28.79 7.83 13.05
C VAL A 14 -28.19 6.48 12.66
N GLU A 15 -27.90 5.62 13.63
CA GLU A 15 -27.38 4.27 13.41
C GLU A 15 -28.35 3.41 12.58
N THR A 16 -29.64 3.40 12.95
CA THR A 16 -30.68 2.71 12.19
C THR A 16 -30.79 3.23 10.75
N ALA A 17 -30.67 4.55 10.55
CA ALA A 17 -30.70 5.15 9.23
C ALA A 17 -29.48 4.73 8.40
N ARG A 18 -28.27 4.70 9.00
CA ARG A 18 -27.03 4.22 8.35
C ARG A 18 -27.17 2.76 7.91
N LEU A 19 -27.61 1.88 8.80
CA LEU A 19 -27.88 0.48 8.48
C LEU A 19 -28.92 0.34 7.36
N GLY A 20 -29.98 1.17 7.39
CA GLY A 20 -31.01 1.17 6.35
C GLY A 20 -30.49 1.64 4.98
N VAL A 21 -29.58 2.61 4.94
CA VAL A 21 -28.91 3.03 3.70
C VAL A 21 -28.09 1.87 3.14
N ARG A 22 -27.24 1.25 3.96
CA ARG A 22 -26.36 0.15 3.56
C ARG A 22 -27.13 -1.09 3.09
N ALA A 23 -28.26 -1.42 3.74
CA ALA A 23 -29.01 -2.63 3.41
C ALA A 23 -29.99 -2.48 2.24
N PHE A 24 -30.53 -1.28 2.00
CA PHE A 24 -31.69 -1.11 1.09
C PHE A 24 -31.49 -0.11 -0.04
N LEU A 25 -30.43 0.71 -0.03
CA LEU A 25 -30.13 1.61 -1.14
C LEU A 25 -29.04 1.01 -2.03
N PRO A 26 -29.15 1.15 -3.37
CA PRO A 26 -28.13 0.70 -4.31
C PRO A 26 -26.95 1.69 -4.36
N VAL A 27 -26.45 2.10 -3.19
CA VAL A 27 -25.36 3.05 -3.04
C VAL A 27 -24.26 2.34 -2.27
N ASP A 28 -23.09 2.26 -2.89
CA ASP A 28 -21.91 1.77 -2.20
C ASP A 28 -21.47 2.80 -1.16
N THR A 29 -21.55 2.43 0.11
CA THR A 29 -21.10 3.26 1.24
C THR A 29 -19.77 2.82 1.79
N ASN A 30 -19.14 1.78 1.22
CA ASN A 30 -17.80 1.38 1.59
C ASN A 30 -16.80 2.43 1.09
N ARG A 31 -15.83 2.79 1.94
CA ARG A 31 -14.79 3.77 1.57
C ARG A 31 -13.76 3.19 0.61
N VAL A 32 -13.58 1.87 0.61
CA VAL A 32 -12.70 1.16 -0.31
C VAL A 32 -13.41 0.99 -1.66
N PRO A 33 -12.88 1.58 -2.75
CA PRO A 33 -13.55 1.55 -4.05
C PRO A 33 -13.73 0.12 -4.58
N ALA A 34 -14.96 -0.26 -4.92
CA ALA A 34 -15.26 -1.56 -5.54
C ALA A 34 -14.60 -1.79 -6.91
N ALA A 35 -14.08 -0.72 -7.53
CA ALA A 35 -13.37 -0.80 -8.81
C ALA A 35 -11.90 -1.24 -8.65
N TRP A 36 -11.36 -1.26 -7.42
CA TRP A 36 -10.01 -1.74 -7.18
C TRP A 36 -9.99 -3.26 -7.20
N THR A 37 -9.14 -3.84 -8.07
CA THR A 37 -9.03 -5.30 -8.22
C THR A 37 -7.60 -5.80 -8.04
N HIS A 38 -6.62 -4.90 -8.06
CA HIS A 38 -5.20 -5.19 -7.87
C HIS A 38 -4.57 -4.02 -7.13
N VAL A 39 -3.87 -4.28 -6.04
CA VAL A 39 -3.19 -3.30 -5.20
C VAL A 39 -1.73 -3.70 -5.11
N THR A 40 -0.83 -2.77 -5.39
CA THR A 40 0.62 -3.01 -5.24
C THR A 40 1.03 -2.60 -3.84
N LYS A 41 1.58 -3.52 -3.05
CA LYS A 41 2.11 -3.19 -1.72
C LYS A 41 3.56 -2.75 -1.86
N VAL A 42 3.87 -1.58 -1.31
CA VAL A 42 5.20 -0.99 -1.25
C VAL A 42 5.60 -0.91 0.21
N ASP A 43 6.68 -1.60 0.54
CA ASP A 43 7.29 -1.54 1.86
C ASP A 43 8.26 -0.35 1.94
N PRO A 44 8.09 0.59 2.90
CA PRO A 44 9.01 1.70 3.14
C PRO A 44 10.38 1.29 3.70
N GLU A 45 10.67 0.01 3.91
CA GLU A 45 12.00 -0.43 4.34
C GLU A 45 13.10 -0.07 3.32
N GLU A 46 14.30 0.27 3.78
CA GLU A 46 15.43 0.68 2.91
C GLU A 46 15.85 -0.42 1.93
N ALA A 47 15.75 -1.67 2.36
CA ALA A 47 16.01 -2.83 1.52
C ALA A 47 14.99 -3.00 0.39
N LYS A 48 13.78 -2.43 0.54
CA LYS A 48 12.63 -2.64 -0.33
C LYS A 48 12.48 -1.51 -1.33
N ARG A 49 13.44 -1.45 -2.25
CA ARG A 49 13.53 -0.41 -3.26
C ARG A 49 12.39 -0.47 -4.29
N LEU A 50 12.12 0.66 -4.93
CA LEU A 50 11.27 0.77 -6.12
C LEU A 50 12.10 0.67 -7.41
N PRO A 51 11.56 0.07 -8.49
CA PRO A 51 12.15 0.14 -9.82
C PRO A 51 12.28 1.59 -10.30
N LEU A 52 13.27 1.92 -11.12
CA LEU A 52 13.36 3.26 -11.73
C LEU A 52 12.15 3.55 -12.63
N ALA A 53 11.65 2.53 -13.32
CA ALA A 53 10.44 2.64 -14.13
C ALA A 53 9.14 2.45 -13.31
N TYR A 54 9.15 2.60 -11.97
CA TYR A 54 7.97 2.37 -11.13
C TYR A 54 6.69 3.07 -11.61
N PRO A 55 6.68 4.32 -12.13
CA PRO A 55 5.44 4.95 -12.58
C PRO A 55 4.74 4.17 -13.70
N PHE A 56 5.53 3.50 -14.55
CA PHE A 56 5.05 2.66 -15.64
C PHE A 56 4.48 1.33 -15.15
N TYR A 57 5.12 0.71 -14.15
CA TYR A 57 4.63 -0.52 -13.52
C TYR A 57 3.36 -0.29 -12.71
N LEU A 58 3.32 0.79 -11.93
CA LEU A 58 2.14 1.18 -11.15
C LEU A 58 0.96 1.64 -12.03
N GLY A 59 1.19 1.95 -13.30
CA GLY A 59 0.12 2.20 -14.28
C GLY A 59 -0.81 1.01 -14.52
N HIS A 60 -0.43 -0.20 -14.08
CA HIS A 60 -1.21 -1.42 -14.25
C HIS A 60 -1.95 -1.88 -12.98
N THR A 61 -1.78 -1.18 -11.85
CA THR A 61 -2.46 -1.48 -10.58
C THR A 61 -3.62 -0.51 -10.33
N SER A 62 -4.49 -0.80 -9.36
CA SER A 62 -5.62 0.08 -9.01
C SER A 62 -5.24 1.13 -7.97
N ALA A 63 -4.35 0.75 -7.05
CA ALA A 63 -3.85 1.57 -5.95
C ALA A 63 -2.51 1.01 -5.45
N VAL A 64 -1.81 1.82 -4.66
CA VAL A 64 -0.63 1.39 -3.90
C VAL A 64 -0.98 1.34 -2.42
N SER A 65 -0.62 0.25 -1.72
CA SER A 65 -0.63 0.23 -0.26
C SER A 65 0.79 0.45 0.25
N VAL A 66 0.98 1.47 1.08
CA VAL A 66 2.28 1.78 1.70
C VAL A 66 2.26 1.26 3.13
N GLY A 67 3.01 0.20 3.39
CA GLY A 67 3.03 -0.45 4.69
C GLY A 67 4.07 -1.58 4.73
N GLY A 68 4.71 -1.73 5.88
CA GLY A 68 5.82 -2.67 6.11
C GLY A 68 5.85 -3.15 7.55
N SER A 69 6.74 -4.11 7.83
CA SER A 69 6.75 -4.82 9.11
C SER A 69 7.90 -4.39 10.04
N ALA A 70 9.15 -4.51 9.59
CA ALA A 70 10.32 -4.18 10.40
C ALA A 70 10.89 -2.83 9.93
N ASP A 71 11.58 -2.07 10.78
CA ASP A 71 12.36 -0.88 10.35
C ASP A 71 11.60 0.24 9.59
N VAL A 72 10.26 0.24 9.61
CA VAL A 72 9.44 1.36 9.12
C VAL A 72 9.54 2.54 10.09
N THR A 73 9.67 3.75 9.54
CA THR A 73 9.77 5.00 10.30
C THR A 73 8.89 6.07 9.65
N GLY A 74 8.63 7.18 10.34
CA GLY A 74 7.94 8.32 9.72
C GLY A 74 8.72 8.89 8.53
N GLU A 75 10.05 8.88 8.59
CA GLU A 75 10.92 9.47 7.55
C GLU A 75 10.90 8.66 6.25
N ASN A 76 11.13 7.34 6.32
CA ASN A 76 11.08 6.48 5.13
C ASN A 76 9.67 6.38 4.52
N THR A 77 8.63 6.46 5.37
CA THR A 77 7.24 6.47 4.89
C THR A 77 6.94 7.77 4.16
N GLU A 78 7.34 8.94 4.70
CA GLU A 78 7.20 10.24 4.02
C GLU A 78 7.95 10.27 2.68
N GLU A 79 9.15 9.71 2.64
CA GLU A 79 9.93 9.55 1.41
C GLU A 79 9.19 8.69 0.37
N THR A 80 8.68 7.55 0.80
CA THR A 80 7.91 6.66 -0.08
C THR A 80 6.69 7.37 -0.65
N PHE A 81 5.93 8.09 0.18
CA PHE A 81 4.79 8.89 -0.31
C PHE A 81 5.20 9.99 -1.27
N ARG A 82 6.34 10.66 -1.05
CA ARG A 82 6.87 11.69 -1.95
C ARG A 82 7.16 11.12 -3.34
N LEU A 83 7.74 9.92 -3.42
CA LEU A 83 7.92 9.22 -4.70
C LEU A 83 6.59 8.86 -5.34
N LEU A 84 5.64 8.35 -4.56
CA LEU A 84 4.33 7.94 -5.07
C LEU A 84 3.46 9.12 -5.55
N GLU A 85 3.79 10.38 -5.25
CA GLU A 85 3.17 11.55 -5.88
C GLU A 85 3.33 11.55 -7.42
N TYR A 86 4.35 10.87 -7.94
CA TYR A 86 4.57 10.68 -9.37
C TYR A 86 4.02 9.33 -9.88
N GLY A 87 3.26 8.62 -9.05
CA GLY A 87 2.51 7.44 -9.46
C GLY A 87 1.19 7.83 -10.17
N PRO A 88 0.68 6.98 -11.09
CA PRO A 88 -0.59 7.25 -11.78
C PRO A 88 -1.84 6.88 -10.96
N VAL A 89 -1.67 6.30 -9.76
CA VAL A 89 -2.72 5.68 -8.94
C VAL A 89 -2.70 6.22 -7.51
N PRO A 90 -3.84 6.20 -6.80
CA PRO A 90 -3.87 6.60 -5.38
C PRO A 90 -3.01 5.67 -4.52
N ALA A 91 -2.37 6.26 -3.51
CA ALA A 91 -1.63 5.52 -2.48
C ALA A 91 -2.40 5.56 -1.15
N ILE A 92 -2.61 4.42 -0.51
CA ILE A 92 -3.17 4.29 0.85
C ILE A 92 -2.02 4.06 1.83
N HIS A 93 -2.23 4.44 3.09
CA HIS A 93 -1.22 4.26 4.13
C HIS A 93 -1.70 3.20 5.12
N GLU A 94 -0.94 2.12 5.25
CA GLU A 94 -1.14 1.02 6.18
C GLU A 94 -0.11 1.10 7.32
N PRO A 95 -0.34 1.92 8.36
CA PRO A 95 0.62 2.09 9.43
C PRO A 95 0.71 0.85 10.33
N SER A 96 1.91 0.28 10.45
CA SER A 96 2.24 -0.74 11.46
C SER A 96 2.53 -0.15 12.85
N GLY A 97 2.62 1.18 12.98
CA GLY A 97 2.88 1.84 14.25
C GLY A 97 2.43 3.32 14.26
N PRO A 98 2.11 3.88 15.44
CA PRO A 98 1.57 5.24 15.54
C PRO A 98 2.45 6.32 14.93
N ARG A 99 3.78 6.17 15.05
CA ARG A 99 4.76 7.16 14.59
C ARG A 99 5.01 7.14 13.07
N HIS A 100 4.43 6.19 12.36
CA HIS A 100 4.48 6.17 10.89
C HIS A 100 3.50 7.20 10.33
N VAL A 101 2.44 7.53 11.10
CA VAL A 101 1.43 8.53 10.75
C VAL A 101 1.96 9.93 11.06
N THR A 102 2.28 10.67 10.01
CA THR A 102 2.73 12.07 10.06
C THR A 102 1.76 12.99 9.32
N ASP A 103 1.94 14.29 9.43
CA ASP A 103 1.10 15.26 8.69
C ASP A 103 1.28 15.10 7.17
N ALA A 104 2.51 14.89 6.72
CA ALA A 104 2.81 14.72 5.30
C ALA A 104 2.23 13.41 4.73
N THR A 105 2.38 12.29 5.44
CA THR A 105 1.80 11.01 4.99
C THR A 105 0.27 11.05 4.99
N ARG A 106 -0.35 11.75 5.95
CA ARG A 106 -1.82 11.95 6.00
C ARG A 106 -2.33 12.81 4.85
N ASP A 107 -1.64 13.89 4.53
CA ASP A 107 -2.03 14.77 3.43
C ASP A 107 -1.82 14.11 2.05
N ALA A 108 -0.85 13.20 1.94
CA ALA A 108 -0.53 12.48 0.71
C ALA A 108 -1.40 11.22 0.47
N CYS A 109 -1.77 10.50 1.54
CA CYS A 109 -2.52 9.26 1.40
C CYS A 109 -3.99 9.48 1.02
N HIS A 110 -4.56 8.53 0.29
CA HIS A 110 -5.97 8.51 -0.08
C HIS A 110 -6.87 8.23 1.14
N PHE A 111 -6.43 7.32 2.00
CA PHE A 111 -6.95 7.08 3.34
C PHE A 111 -5.91 6.32 4.17
N LEU A 112 -6.09 6.35 5.50
CA LEU A 112 -5.40 5.46 6.44
C LEU A 112 -6.15 4.13 6.50
N ALA A 113 -5.43 3.03 6.33
CA ALA A 113 -5.93 1.67 6.42
C ALA A 113 -5.35 1.04 7.70
N VAL A 114 -6.17 0.91 8.74
CA VAL A 114 -5.72 0.55 10.09
C VAL A 114 -5.95 -0.94 10.32
N PRO A 115 -4.89 -1.75 10.47
CA PRO A 115 -5.02 -3.18 10.65
C PRO A 115 -5.54 -3.55 12.05
N GLU A 116 -6.45 -4.51 12.08
CA GLU A 116 -6.98 -5.18 13.28
C GLU A 116 -6.87 -6.69 13.08
N VAL A 117 -5.92 -7.35 13.76
CA VAL A 117 -5.65 -8.78 13.53
C VAL A 117 -6.66 -9.63 14.29
N LEU A 118 -7.64 -10.19 13.57
CA LEU A 118 -8.78 -10.89 14.15
C LEU A 118 -8.39 -12.19 14.85
N ASN A 119 -7.38 -12.91 14.38
CA ASN A 119 -6.85 -14.14 14.97
C ASN A 119 -5.51 -13.95 15.68
N GLY A 120 -5.11 -12.70 15.92
CA GLY A 120 -3.92 -12.36 16.69
C GLY A 120 -4.19 -12.23 18.18
N ASP A 121 -3.18 -11.76 18.89
CA ASP A 121 -3.32 -11.43 20.31
C ASP A 121 -4.14 -10.14 20.55
N SER A 122 -4.41 -9.83 21.82
CA SER A 122 -5.17 -8.62 22.15
C SER A 122 -4.45 -7.32 21.78
N GLU A 123 -3.12 -7.35 21.69
CA GLU A 123 -2.34 -6.17 21.32
C GLU A 123 -2.54 -5.86 19.83
N ALA A 124 -2.44 -6.88 18.97
CA ALA A 124 -2.66 -6.76 17.53
C ALA A 124 -4.12 -6.46 17.13
N LEU A 125 -5.10 -6.89 17.95
CA LEU A 125 -6.51 -6.63 17.70
C LEU A 125 -6.96 -5.21 18.11
N ILE A 126 -6.50 -4.70 19.26
CA ILE A 126 -7.00 -3.42 19.81
C ILE A 126 -5.93 -2.55 20.47
N GLY A 127 -4.81 -3.14 20.91
CA GLY A 127 -3.72 -2.42 21.58
C GLY A 127 -3.07 -1.38 20.67
N THR A 128 -2.67 -1.80 19.45
CA THR A 128 -2.06 -0.90 18.44
C THR A 128 -2.99 0.26 18.07
N LEU A 129 -4.28 0.00 17.89
CA LEU A 129 -5.28 1.05 17.67
C LEU A 129 -5.34 2.02 18.86
N GLY A 130 -5.32 1.49 20.08
CA GLY A 130 -5.29 2.29 21.31
C GLY A 130 -4.07 3.20 21.40
N ALA A 131 -2.89 2.68 21.08
CA ALA A 131 -1.64 3.46 21.03
C ALA A 131 -1.69 4.54 19.93
N GLY A 132 -2.27 4.22 18.76
CA GLY A 132 -2.50 5.18 17.68
C GLY A 132 -3.43 6.32 18.09
N ALA A 133 -4.56 5.98 18.73
CA ALA A 133 -5.52 6.97 19.23
C ALA A 133 -4.90 7.87 20.32
N GLU A 134 -4.09 7.30 21.22
CA GLU A 134 -3.34 8.05 22.23
C GLU A 134 -2.35 9.02 21.57
N TYR A 135 -1.56 8.55 20.60
CA TYR A 135 -0.61 9.38 19.87
C TYR A 135 -1.30 10.55 19.15
N ILE A 136 -2.41 10.30 18.47
CA ILE A 136 -3.18 11.37 17.80
C ILE A 136 -3.70 12.37 18.82
N ARG A 137 -4.25 11.89 19.94
CA ARG A 137 -4.85 12.74 20.98
C ARG A 137 -3.82 13.61 21.69
N ASP A 138 -2.67 13.04 22.02
CA ASP A 138 -1.72 13.65 22.97
C ASP A 138 -0.55 14.37 22.27
N GLU A 139 -0.20 13.98 21.05
CA GLU A 139 0.94 14.55 20.33
C GLU A 139 0.48 15.27 19.05
N LEU A 140 -0.15 14.55 18.12
CA LEU A 140 -0.41 15.02 16.76
C LEU A 140 -1.48 16.13 16.72
N ALA A 141 -2.68 15.90 17.24
CA ALA A 141 -3.72 16.93 17.22
C ALA A 141 -3.32 18.19 18.03
N PRO A 142 -2.69 18.07 19.23
CA PRO A 142 -2.21 19.23 19.96
C PRO A 142 -1.08 20.02 19.28
N SER A 143 -0.17 19.38 18.54
CA SER A 143 0.86 20.10 17.76
C SER A 143 0.22 20.91 16.64
N GLU A 144 -0.66 20.29 15.84
CA GLU A 144 -1.38 20.94 14.74
C GLU A 144 -2.22 22.13 15.22
N ILE A 145 -2.98 21.96 16.30
CA ILE A 145 -3.81 23.04 16.86
C ILE A 145 -2.95 24.18 17.40
N ARG A 146 -1.76 23.89 17.93
CA ARG A 146 -0.81 24.92 18.39
C ARG A 146 -0.27 25.76 17.26
N GLU A 147 0.05 25.13 16.14
CA GLU A 147 0.53 25.83 14.96
C GLU A 147 -0.57 26.65 14.29
N LYS A 148 -1.73 26.04 14.01
CA LYS A 148 -2.82 26.68 13.27
C LYS A 148 -3.61 27.68 14.13
N LEU A 149 -3.75 27.45 15.43
CA LEU A 149 -4.58 28.24 16.35
C LEU A 149 -3.83 28.57 17.67
N PRO A 150 -2.75 29.37 17.62
CA PRO A 150 -1.91 29.66 18.79
C PRO A 150 -2.63 30.48 19.88
N TRP A 151 -3.75 31.12 19.56
CA TRP A 151 -4.51 31.98 20.47
C TRP A 151 -5.59 31.24 21.29
N LEU A 152 -5.86 29.95 21.00
CA LEU A 152 -6.95 29.20 21.64
C LEU A 152 -6.63 28.87 23.12
N PRO A 153 -7.56 29.03 24.07
CA PRO A 153 -7.39 28.56 25.45
C PRO A 153 -7.18 27.05 25.55
N GLY A 154 -6.37 26.58 26.51
CA GLY A 154 -6.01 25.15 26.66
C GLY A 154 -7.20 24.20 26.70
N PHE A 155 -8.21 24.48 27.53
CA PHE A 155 -9.39 23.62 27.66
C PHE A 155 -10.21 23.46 26.36
N LEU A 156 -10.14 24.43 25.43
CA LEU A 156 -10.77 24.30 24.11
C LEU A 156 -9.89 23.51 23.14
N ARG A 157 -8.56 23.52 23.34
CA ARG A 157 -7.63 22.69 22.55
C ARG A 157 -7.82 21.23 22.89
N ASP A 158 -7.89 20.89 24.18
CA ASP A 158 -8.06 19.50 24.62
C ASP A 158 -9.34 18.91 24.03
N ARG A 159 -10.45 19.67 24.08
CA ARG A 159 -11.72 19.27 23.46
C ARG A 159 -11.65 19.14 21.93
N LEU A 160 -10.89 20.00 21.28
CA LEU A 160 -10.73 19.97 19.82
C LEU A 160 -9.82 18.81 19.41
N ALA A 161 -8.80 18.48 20.20
CA ALA A 161 -7.94 17.33 20.01
C ALA A 161 -8.75 16.03 20.16
N GLU A 162 -9.55 15.88 21.23
CA GLU A 162 -10.45 14.73 21.39
C GLU A 162 -11.41 14.58 20.19
N PHE A 163 -11.98 15.69 19.71
CA PHE A 163 -12.85 15.68 18.54
C PHE A 163 -12.09 15.29 17.27
N ALA A 164 -10.90 15.85 17.05
CA ALA A 164 -10.06 15.55 15.89
C ALA A 164 -9.63 14.08 15.89
N THR A 165 -9.21 13.52 17.03
CA THR A 165 -8.91 12.09 17.17
C THR A 165 -10.10 11.23 16.76
N GLY A 166 -11.29 11.53 17.30
CA GLY A 166 -12.50 10.78 16.94
C GLY A 166 -12.88 10.93 15.47
N TRP A 167 -12.68 12.11 14.88
CA TRP A 167 -12.94 12.35 13.46
C TRP A 167 -11.96 11.61 12.55
N LEU A 168 -10.66 11.60 12.87
CA LEU A 168 -9.63 10.89 12.10
C LEU A 168 -9.86 9.39 12.12
N LEU A 169 -10.17 8.82 13.30
CA LEU A 169 -10.53 7.41 13.41
C LEU A 169 -11.83 7.09 12.65
N ALA A 170 -12.80 8.01 12.64
CA ALA A 170 -14.03 7.85 11.88
C ALA A 170 -13.86 7.99 10.36
N ASP A 171 -12.75 8.56 9.89
CA ASP A 171 -12.41 8.72 8.47
C ASP A 171 -11.52 7.56 7.97
N ALA A 172 -10.70 6.97 8.85
CA ALA A 172 -9.87 5.80 8.56
C ALA A 172 -10.68 4.56 8.16
N VAL A 173 -10.10 3.76 7.25
CA VAL A 173 -10.56 2.44 6.84
C VAL A 173 -10.00 1.42 7.82
N PHE A 174 -10.85 0.58 8.39
CA PHE A 174 -10.40 -0.50 9.27
C PHE A 174 -10.27 -1.80 8.47
N GLU A 175 -9.11 -2.44 8.60
CA GLU A 175 -8.73 -3.65 7.89
C GLU A 175 -8.72 -4.83 8.86
N ALA A 176 -9.75 -5.67 8.77
CA ALA A 176 -9.87 -6.84 9.61
C ALA A 176 -9.00 -7.97 9.04
N TYR A 177 -7.80 -8.11 9.59
CA TYR A 177 -6.79 -9.06 9.16
C TYR A 177 -7.08 -10.47 9.67
N ILE A 178 -6.96 -11.46 8.77
CA ILE A 178 -6.94 -12.89 9.09
C ILE A 178 -5.64 -13.45 8.55
N ILE A 179 -4.67 -13.70 9.44
CA ILE A 179 -3.34 -14.17 9.06
C ILE A 179 -3.32 -15.70 9.09
N GLN A 180 -2.95 -16.32 7.98
CA GLN A 180 -2.99 -17.77 7.81
C GLN A 180 -1.62 -18.40 7.51
N ASN A 181 -0.58 -17.59 7.32
CA ASN A 181 0.80 -18.06 7.27
C ASN A 181 1.53 -17.78 8.60
N PRO A 182 1.64 -18.75 9.53
CA PRO A 182 2.29 -18.55 10.83
C PRO A 182 3.82 -18.36 10.72
N ASP A 183 4.44 -18.70 9.59
CA ASP A 183 5.89 -18.51 9.38
C ASP A 183 6.24 -17.09 8.91
N SER A 184 5.23 -16.25 8.64
CA SER A 184 5.40 -14.91 8.08
C SER A 184 5.86 -13.87 9.11
N ALA A 185 6.37 -12.73 8.63
CA ALA A 185 6.65 -11.57 9.48
C ALA A 185 5.36 -11.00 10.09
N ALA A 186 4.28 -10.94 9.30
CA ALA A 186 2.97 -10.51 9.74
C ALA A 186 2.45 -11.34 10.93
N ALA A 187 2.62 -12.67 10.90
CA ALA A 187 2.23 -13.54 12.01
C ALA A 187 3.01 -13.26 13.30
N ARG A 188 4.32 -12.99 13.18
CA ARG A 188 5.15 -12.64 14.34
C ARG A 188 4.73 -11.33 14.99
N GLU A 189 4.43 -10.31 14.18
CA GLU A 189 3.97 -9.00 14.67
C GLU A 189 2.51 -9.06 15.19
N GLY A 190 1.67 -9.87 14.55
CA GLY A 190 0.27 -10.05 14.92
C GLY A 190 0.05 -11.00 16.10
N GLY A 191 1.09 -11.66 16.60
CA GLY A 191 0.98 -12.67 17.66
C GLY A 191 0.15 -13.88 17.23
N VAL A 192 0.31 -14.34 16.00
CA VAL A 192 -0.42 -15.48 15.40
C VAL A 192 0.50 -16.70 15.36
N ASP A 193 0.21 -17.70 16.19
CA ASP A 193 0.91 -18.97 16.22
C ASP A 193 0.21 -20.03 15.34
N PRO A 194 0.83 -21.19 15.05
CA PRO A 194 0.19 -22.25 14.27
C PRO A 194 -1.16 -22.76 14.83
N GLU A 195 -1.45 -22.53 16.11
CA GLU A 195 -2.73 -22.87 16.74
C GLU A 195 -3.84 -21.85 16.50
N ASP A 196 -3.49 -20.65 16.00
CA ASP A 196 -4.40 -19.55 15.69
C ASP A 196 -4.81 -19.49 14.20
N VAL A 197 -4.20 -20.34 13.36
CA VAL A 197 -4.60 -20.57 11.96
C VAL A 197 -6.02 -21.10 11.94
N LEU A 198 -6.89 -20.46 11.17
CA LEU A 198 -8.33 -20.72 11.18
C LEU A 198 -8.73 -21.65 10.06
N GLU A 199 -9.64 -22.58 10.35
CA GLU A 199 -10.38 -23.30 9.31
C GLU A 199 -11.30 -22.33 8.54
N ALA A 200 -11.66 -22.67 7.29
CA ALA A 200 -12.48 -21.81 6.43
C ALA A 200 -13.77 -21.29 7.09
N ASP A 201 -14.55 -22.18 7.72
CA ASP A 201 -15.78 -21.80 8.44
C ASP A 201 -15.52 -20.83 9.61
N GLU A 202 -14.33 -20.90 10.23
CA GLU A 202 -13.94 -19.99 11.30
C GLU A 202 -13.53 -18.62 10.75
N ALA A 203 -12.77 -18.59 9.66
CA ALA A 203 -12.44 -17.36 8.94
C ALA A 203 -13.73 -16.61 8.51
N GLY A 204 -14.69 -17.32 7.91
CA GLY A 204 -15.99 -16.74 7.53
C GLY A 204 -16.77 -16.18 8.73
N ARG A 205 -16.74 -16.86 9.89
CA ARG A 205 -17.37 -16.35 11.13
C ARG A 205 -16.67 -15.11 11.69
N ARG A 206 -15.34 -15.02 11.60
CA ARG A 206 -14.58 -13.83 12.00
C ARG A 206 -14.90 -12.66 11.08
N ALA A 207 -14.94 -12.89 9.77
CA ALA A 207 -15.33 -11.88 8.79
C ALA A 207 -16.75 -11.34 9.02
N LEU A 208 -17.73 -12.23 9.30
CA LEU A 208 -19.09 -11.81 9.67
C LEU A 208 -19.10 -10.90 10.90
N ALA A 209 -18.32 -11.24 11.93
CA ALA A 209 -18.22 -10.44 13.15
C ALA A 209 -17.57 -9.08 12.88
N ALA A 210 -16.50 -9.05 12.08
CA ALA A 210 -15.85 -7.81 11.66
C ALA A 210 -16.84 -6.91 10.88
N GLU A 211 -17.55 -7.46 9.90
CA GLU A 211 -18.52 -6.68 9.11
C GLU A 211 -19.68 -6.13 9.97
N MET A 212 -20.22 -6.95 10.87
CA MET A 212 -21.47 -6.65 11.60
C MET A 212 -21.26 -5.89 12.92
N HIS A 213 -20.10 -6.05 13.55
CA HIS A 213 -19.82 -5.44 14.85
C HIS A 213 -18.74 -4.36 14.79
N LEU A 214 -17.63 -4.65 14.10
CA LEU A 214 -16.53 -3.69 13.95
C LEU A 214 -16.83 -2.68 12.83
N GLU A 215 -17.76 -3.03 11.93
CA GLU A 215 -18.05 -2.26 10.73
C GLU A 215 -16.79 -2.05 9.88
N SER A 216 -15.90 -3.05 9.85
CA SER A 216 -14.64 -3.00 9.10
C SER A 216 -14.92 -2.87 7.60
N ASP A 217 -14.43 -1.80 6.99
CA ASP A 217 -14.57 -1.54 5.55
C ASP A 217 -13.87 -2.64 4.73
N LEU A 218 -12.81 -3.26 5.26
CA LEU A 218 -12.03 -4.30 4.60
C LEU A 218 -11.88 -5.56 5.46
N ILE A 219 -12.01 -6.74 4.84
CA ILE A 219 -11.53 -8.03 5.35
C ILE A 219 -10.29 -8.40 4.53
N TYR A 220 -9.17 -8.64 5.21
CA TYR A 220 -7.90 -8.95 4.56
C TYR A 220 -7.47 -10.38 4.93
N LEU A 221 -7.46 -11.29 3.96
CA LEU A 221 -6.90 -12.63 4.11
C LEU A 221 -5.41 -12.63 3.75
N GLU A 222 -4.56 -12.85 4.74
CA GLU A 222 -3.11 -12.66 4.65
C GLU A 222 -2.34 -13.98 4.73
N TYR A 223 -1.62 -14.29 3.65
CA TYR A 223 -0.76 -15.46 3.46
C TYR A 223 0.72 -15.07 3.21
N SER A 224 1.11 -13.83 3.49
CA SER A 224 2.43 -13.20 3.35
C SER A 224 3.59 -14.19 3.18
N GLY A 225 4.31 -14.09 2.05
CA GLY A 225 5.46 -14.95 1.73
C GLY A 225 5.11 -16.33 1.14
N THR A 226 3.84 -16.74 1.08
CA THR A 226 3.43 -17.98 0.41
C THR A 226 2.07 -17.85 -0.29
N PHE A 227 1.81 -18.71 -1.28
CA PHE A 227 0.50 -18.79 -1.91
C PHE A 227 -0.37 -19.82 -1.19
N GLY A 228 -1.50 -19.40 -0.63
CA GLY A 228 -2.38 -20.27 0.17
C GLY A 228 -3.13 -21.35 -0.62
N GLY A 229 -3.23 -21.20 -1.95
CA GLY A 229 -3.75 -22.26 -2.82
C GLY A 229 -5.19 -22.67 -2.52
N ALA A 230 -5.40 -23.97 -2.28
CA ALA A 230 -6.75 -24.51 -2.05
C ALA A 230 -7.32 -24.11 -0.68
N ASP A 231 -6.46 -23.91 0.32
CA ASP A 231 -6.88 -23.55 1.67
C ASP A 231 -7.39 -22.09 1.68
N ALA A 232 -6.61 -21.17 1.09
CA ALA A 232 -7.03 -19.80 0.87
C ALA A 232 -8.32 -19.69 0.04
N ALA A 233 -8.49 -20.51 -0.99
CA ALA A 233 -9.72 -20.50 -1.78
C ALA A 233 -10.94 -20.90 -0.94
N ALA A 234 -10.84 -21.93 -0.11
CA ALA A 234 -11.93 -22.33 0.78
C ALA A 234 -12.26 -21.25 1.82
N GLU A 235 -11.25 -20.58 2.36
CA GLU A 235 -11.41 -19.46 3.28
C GLU A 235 -12.07 -18.25 2.63
N LEU A 236 -11.65 -17.87 1.42
CA LEU A 236 -12.25 -16.79 0.65
C LEU A 236 -13.72 -17.07 0.34
N GLU A 237 -14.06 -18.31 -0.08
CA GLU A 237 -15.45 -18.71 -0.33
C GLU A 237 -16.30 -18.57 0.93
N ALA A 238 -15.74 -18.95 2.09
CA ALA A 238 -16.42 -18.83 3.37
C ALA A 238 -16.55 -17.37 3.83
N ILE A 239 -15.55 -16.52 3.57
CA ILE A 239 -15.57 -15.09 3.86
C ILE A 239 -16.62 -14.39 2.99
N ASP A 240 -16.58 -14.56 1.67
CA ASP A 240 -17.52 -13.98 0.70
C ASP A 240 -18.98 -14.38 1.01
N ALA A 241 -19.21 -15.65 1.38
CA ALA A 241 -20.55 -16.09 1.79
C ALA A 241 -21.08 -15.42 3.07
N ASN A 242 -20.21 -14.79 3.87
CA ASN A 242 -20.52 -14.17 5.16
C ASN A 242 -20.41 -12.64 5.16
N THR A 243 -19.91 -12.02 4.09
CA THR A 243 -19.81 -10.57 3.93
C THR A 243 -20.68 -10.09 2.78
N ASN A 244 -21.16 -8.85 2.85
CA ASN A 244 -21.97 -8.24 1.79
C ASN A 244 -21.56 -6.79 1.49
N TRP A 245 -20.85 -6.15 2.42
CA TRP A 245 -20.47 -4.75 2.31
C TRP A 245 -18.96 -4.57 2.43
N SER A 246 -18.31 -5.28 3.34
CA SER A 246 -16.86 -5.25 3.47
C SER A 246 -16.22 -5.74 2.18
N ARG A 247 -15.14 -5.07 1.75
CA ARG A 247 -14.33 -5.58 0.63
C ARG A 247 -13.50 -6.76 1.12
N VAL A 248 -13.29 -7.75 0.28
CA VAL A 248 -12.46 -8.92 0.59
C VAL A 248 -11.17 -8.83 -0.20
N TRP A 249 -10.05 -8.62 0.49
CA TRP A 249 -8.72 -8.61 -0.12
C TRP A 249 -7.95 -9.87 0.22
N TYR A 250 -7.13 -10.32 -0.72
CA TYR A 250 -6.18 -11.41 -0.51
C TYR A 250 -4.75 -10.94 -0.79
N GLY A 251 -3.85 -11.17 0.16
CA GLY A 251 -2.41 -10.98 0.01
C GLY A 251 -1.67 -12.28 0.29
N GLY A 252 -0.67 -12.63 -0.53
CA GLY A 252 0.19 -13.78 -0.27
C GLY A 252 0.64 -14.54 -1.51
N GLY A 253 1.94 -14.48 -1.81
CA GLY A 253 2.62 -15.33 -2.80
C GLY A 253 2.09 -15.24 -4.23
N LEU A 254 1.54 -14.09 -4.62
CA LEU A 254 1.04 -13.85 -5.97
C LEU A 254 2.18 -13.47 -6.91
N ASP A 255 2.36 -14.26 -7.96
CA ASP A 255 3.44 -14.11 -8.94
C ASP A 255 3.00 -14.42 -10.38
N SER A 256 1.69 -14.61 -10.61
CA SER A 256 1.10 -14.97 -11.89
C SER A 256 -0.39 -14.65 -11.96
N PHE A 257 -0.88 -14.39 -13.16
CA PHE A 257 -2.30 -14.15 -13.46
C PHE A 257 -3.17 -15.33 -13.01
N ASP A 258 -2.71 -16.56 -13.24
CA ASP A 258 -3.43 -17.78 -12.86
C ASP A 258 -3.68 -17.86 -11.34
N ARG A 259 -2.74 -17.39 -10.51
CA ARG A 259 -2.92 -17.35 -9.05
C ARG A 259 -3.90 -16.25 -8.65
N VAL A 260 -3.82 -15.09 -9.31
CA VAL A 260 -4.76 -13.97 -9.10
C VAL A 260 -6.18 -14.40 -9.44
N GLU A 261 -6.41 -15.02 -10.60
CA GLU A 261 -7.75 -15.46 -10.98
C GLU A 261 -8.31 -16.52 -10.03
N ARG A 262 -7.49 -17.45 -9.52
CA ARG A 262 -7.95 -18.46 -8.54
C ARG A 262 -8.53 -17.83 -7.28
N VAL A 263 -7.87 -16.82 -6.70
CA VAL A 263 -8.36 -16.17 -5.47
C VAL A 263 -9.54 -15.24 -5.76
N ARG A 264 -9.57 -14.60 -6.94
CA ARG A 264 -10.72 -13.79 -7.36
C ARG A 264 -11.97 -14.62 -7.61
N GLU A 265 -11.83 -15.78 -8.28
CA GLU A 265 -12.92 -16.74 -8.47
C GLU A 265 -13.44 -17.30 -7.14
N ALA A 266 -12.58 -17.38 -6.12
CA ALA A 266 -12.94 -17.83 -4.78
C ALA A 266 -13.59 -16.74 -3.91
N GLY A 267 -13.68 -15.49 -4.37
CA GLY A 267 -14.39 -14.41 -3.65
C GLY A 267 -13.53 -13.22 -3.23
N ALA A 268 -12.24 -13.14 -3.61
CA ALA A 268 -11.47 -11.92 -3.41
C ALA A 268 -11.92 -10.82 -4.39
N ASP A 269 -12.32 -9.65 -3.85
CA ASP A 269 -12.61 -8.44 -4.63
C ASP A 269 -11.33 -7.87 -5.25
N ALA A 270 -10.25 -7.82 -4.47
CA ALA A 270 -8.94 -7.37 -4.92
C ALA A 270 -7.82 -8.27 -4.40
N VAL A 271 -6.69 -8.23 -5.11
CA VAL A 271 -5.45 -8.86 -4.69
C VAL A 271 -4.41 -7.84 -4.29
N VAL A 272 -3.55 -8.19 -3.34
CA VAL A 272 -2.43 -7.37 -2.90
C VAL A 272 -1.11 -8.07 -3.26
N VAL A 273 -0.27 -7.38 -4.04
CA VAL A 273 0.98 -7.91 -4.59
C VAL A 273 2.14 -7.05 -4.13
N GLY A 274 3.04 -7.62 -3.33
CA GLY A 274 4.20 -6.94 -2.74
C GLY A 274 5.53 -7.52 -3.22
N ASP A 275 5.91 -8.69 -2.72
CA ASP A 275 7.25 -9.29 -2.90
C ASP A 275 7.78 -9.23 -4.35
N VAL A 276 6.99 -9.71 -5.32
CA VAL A 276 7.40 -9.74 -6.73
C VAL A 276 7.63 -8.34 -7.31
N PHE A 277 6.98 -7.30 -6.79
CA PHE A 277 7.21 -5.92 -7.23
C PHE A 277 8.56 -5.40 -6.74
N HIS A 278 8.98 -5.73 -5.52
CA HIS A 278 10.31 -5.39 -5.02
C HIS A 278 11.40 -6.18 -5.73
N ASP A 279 11.14 -7.44 -6.10
CA ASP A 279 12.06 -8.22 -6.95
C ASP A 279 12.28 -7.57 -8.34
N VAL A 280 11.33 -6.76 -8.85
CA VAL A 280 11.54 -5.97 -10.08
C VAL A 280 12.66 -4.94 -9.90
N ALA A 281 12.72 -4.29 -8.73
CA ALA A 281 13.75 -3.30 -8.44
C ALA A 281 15.14 -3.94 -8.36
N GLU A 282 15.23 -5.14 -7.77
CA GLU A 282 16.46 -5.94 -7.76
C GLU A 282 16.91 -6.30 -9.19
N ALA A 283 15.99 -6.77 -10.04
CA ALA A 283 16.28 -7.09 -11.43
C ALA A 283 16.76 -5.87 -12.25
N GLU A 284 16.16 -4.69 -12.04
CA GLU A 284 16.61 -3.46 -12.69
C GLU A 284 18.00 -3.02 -12.21
N LEU A 285 18.29 -3.17 -10.92
CA LEU A 285 19.61 -2.85 -10.36
C LEU A 285 20.70 -3.75 -10.96
N GLU A 286 20.48 -5.07 -11.02
CA GLU A 286 21.42 -6.00 -11.65
C GLU A 286 21.66 -5.67 -13.12
N LEU A 287 20.59 -5.36 -13.86
CA LEU A 287 20.67 -5.02 -15.28
C LEU A 287 21.43 -3.71 -15.51
N ARG A 288 21.24 -2.72 -14.62
CA ARG A 288 21.99 -1.47 -14.60
C ARG A 288 23.47 -1.69 -14.37
N GLU A 289 23.85 -2.48 -13.36
CA GLU A 289 25.26 -2.78 -13.09
C GLU A 289 25.92 -3.44 -14.29
N ALA A 290 25.25 -4.40 -14.93
CA ALA A 290 25.72 -5.01 -16.16
C ALA A 290 25.81 -4.01 -17.32
N ALA A 291 24.88 -3.06 -17.43
CA ALA A 291 24.87 -2.04 -18.48
C ALA A 291 26.04 -1.05 -18.33
N ARG A 292 26.42 -0.70 -17.10
CA ARG A 292 27.59 0.16 -16.82
C ARG A 292 28.90 -0.43 -17.32
N GLU A 293 29.04 -1.75 -17.25
CA GLU A 293 30.24 -2.46 -17.71
C GLU A 293 30.17 -2.83 -19.20
N GLY A 294 28.97 -3.09 -19.71
CA GLY A 294 28.75 -3.71 -21.02
C GLY A 294 28.35 -2.76 -22.16
N LEU A 295 27.88 -1.55 -21.88
CA LEU A 295 27.45 -0.58 -22.90
C LEU A 295 28.41 0.61 -23.00
N ASP A 296 28.83 0.93 -24.23
CA ASP A 296 29.64 2.11 -24.52
C ASP A 296 28.91 3.41 -24.14
N ALA A 297 29.65 4.48 -23.84
CA ALA A 297 29.08 5.76 -23.40
C ALA A 297 28.12 6.40 -24.44
N ASP A 298 28.38 6.17 -25.73
CA ASP A 298 27.57 6.66 -26.87
C ASP A 298 26.54 5.64 -27.38
N ALA A 299 26.34 4.53 -26.67
CA ALA A 299 25.32 3.53 -26.99
C ALA A 299 23.93 4.18 -27.14
N GLY A 300 23.30 3.93 -28.28
CA GLY A 300 21.95 4.40 -28.57
C GLY A 300 20.89 3.42 -28.09
N ARG A 301 19.61 3.79 -28.25
CA ARG A 301 18.48 2.94 -27.88
C ARG A 301 18.54 1.53 -28.46
N ALA A 302 18.92 1.38 -29.73
CA ALA A 302 19.02 0.07 -30.37
C ALA A 302 20.08 -0.85 -29.71
N ASP A 303 21.16 -0.26 -29.19
CA ASP A 303 22.21 -0.99 -28.47
C ASP A 303 21.68 -1.42 -27.09
N VAL A 304 20.93 -0.55 -26.41
CA VAL A 304 20.24 -0.88 -25.14
C VAL A 304 19.22 -1.98 -25.35
N GLU A 305 18.36 -1.88 -26.37
CA GLU A 305 17.37 -2.91 -26.71
C GLU A 305 18.03 -4.28 -26.94
N ALA A 306 19.11 -4.32 -27.73
CA ALA A 306 19.87 -5.55 -27.95
C ALA A 306 20.51 -6.09 -26.66
N PHE A 307 21.07 -5.21 -25.82
CA PHE A 307 21.68 -5.57 -24.54
C PHE A 307 20.67 -6.19 -23.57
N VAL A 308 19.47 -5.61 -23.48
CA VAL A 308 18.37 -6.13 -22.66
C VAL A 308 17.85 -7.45 -23.23
N ASP A 309 17.67 -7.56 -24.53
CA ASP A 309 17.20 -8.79 -25.19
C ASP A 309 18.11 -9.99 -24.91
N GLU A 310 19.43 -9.80 -24.83
CA GLU A 310 20.39 -10.85 -24.50
C GLU A 310 20.30 -11.35 -23.06
N ARG A 311 19.81 -10.52 -22.14
CA ARG A 311 19.76 -10.78 -20.69
C ARG A 311 18.35 -10.97 -20.16
N PHE A 312 17.35 -10.84 -21.01
CA PHE A 312 15.96 -10.91 -20.64
C PHE A 312 15.59 -12.31 -20.14
N ASP A 313 15.09 -12.38 -18.91
CA ASP A 313 14.49 -13.58 -18.34
C ASP A 313 12.96 -13.51 -18.50
N PRO A 314 12.35 -14.37 -19.35
CA PRO A 314 10.89 -14.41 -19.49
C PRO A 314 10.16 -14.91 -18.24
N GLU A 315 10.85 -15.55 -17.29
CA GLU A 315 10.28 -15.99 -16.01
C GLU A 315 10.65 -15.04 -14.85
N GLY A 316 11.33 -13.94 -15.15
CA GLY A 316 11.82 -12.96 -14.18
C GLY A 316 10.73 -12.12 -13.53
N ALA A 317 11.08 -11.46 -12.43
CA ALA A 317 10.15 -10.64 -11.63
C ALA A 317 9.37 -9.58 -12.43
N PRO A 318 9.97 -8.84 -13.39
CA PRO A 318 9.23 -7.88 -14.22
C PRO A 318 8.04 -8.50 -14.96
N VAL A 319 8.23 -9.71 -15.52
CA VAL A 319 7.16 -10.42 -16.24
C VAL A 319 6.11 -10.92 -15.26
N ARG A 320 6.55 -11.54 -14.16
CA ARG A 320 5.65 -12.08 -13.12
C ARG A 320 4.74 -11.00 -12.52
N TYR A 321 5.28 -9.83 -12.16
CA TYR A 321 4.48 -8.72 -11.66
C TYR A 321 3.48 -8.19 -12.70
N LEU A 322 3.89 -8.03 -13.96
CA LEU A 322 2.96 -7.59 -15.01
C LEU A 322 1.88 -8.63 -15.31
N ASP A 323 2.21 -9.91 -15.16
CA ASP A 323 1.27 -11.01 -15.27
C ASP A 323 0.22 -10.96 -14.15
N THR A 324 0.60 -10.70 -12.89
CA THR A 324 -0.41 -10.50 -11.81
C THR A 324 -1.37 -9.35 -12.11
N CYS A 325 -0.91 -8.32 -12.82
CA CYS A 325 -1.74 -7.19 -13.24
C CYS A 325 -2.67 -7.52 -14.44
N GLY A 326 -2.58 -8.71 -15.05
CA GLY A 326 -3.39 -9.10 -16.21
C GLY A 326 -2.97 -8.42 -17.53
N VAL A 327 -1.71 -8.00 -17.64
CA VAL A 327 -1.17 -7.41 -18.87
C VAL A 327 -1.14 -8.48 -19.97
N ARG A 328 -1.66 -8.16 -21.17
CA ARG A 328 -1.83 -9.15 -22.26
C ARG A 328 -0.52 -9.71 -22.84
N GLU A 329 0.54 -8.92 -22.83
CA GLU A 329 1.86 -9.29 -23.36
C GLU A 329 2.93 -8.90 -22.31
N PRO A 330 2.96 -9.58 -21.15
CA PRO A 330 3.77 -9.15 -20.02
C PRO A 330 5.26 -9.20 -20.37
N GLU A 331 5.72 -10.17 -21.16
CA GLU A 331 7.11 -10.24 -21.63
C GLU A 331 7.52 -9.02 -22.47
N ARG A 332 6.64 -8.60 -23.40
CA ARG A 332 6.92 -7.45 -24.28
C ARG A 332 6.99 -6.16 -23.48
N VAL A 333 6.06 -5.96 -22.56
CA VAL A 333 5.99 -4.77 -21.71
C VAL A 333 7.15 -4.76 -20.70
N ALA A 334 7.49 -5.90 -20.11
CA ALA A 334 8.65 -6.04 -19.23
C ALA A 334 9.95 -5.62 -19.93
N LYS A 335 10.19 -6.10 -21.16
CA LYS A 335 11.36 -5.68 -21.95
C LYS A 335 11.39 -4.16 -22.17
N GLU A 336 10.25 -3.59 -22.53
CA GLU A 336 10.12 -2.15 -22.76
C GLU A 336 10.46 -1.35 -21.50
N TYR A 337 10.01 -1.81 -20.33
CA TYR A 337 10.28 -1.16 -19.05
C TYR A 337 11.72 -1.36 -18.56
N LEU A 338 12.32 -2.54 -18.80
CA LEU A 338 13.72 -2.79 -18.51
C LEU A 338 14.65 -1.93 -19.38
N VAL A 339 14.32 -1.74 -20.66
CA VAL A 339 15.02 -0.78 -21.55
C VAL A 339 14.91 0.63 -21.00
N LEU A 340 13.70 1.06 -20.58
CA LEU A 340 13.49 2.36 -19.95
C LEU A 340 14.32 2.51 -18.66
N GLY A 341 14.38 1.48 -17.80
CA GLY A 341 15.19 1.49 -16.58
C GLY A 341 16.68 1.73 -16.86
N VAL A 342 17.22 1.06 -17.89
CA VAL A 342 18.61 1.30 -18.34
C VAL A 342 18.78 2.70 -18.93
N GLU A 343 17.85 3.17 -19.76
CA GLU A 343 17.87 4.53 -20.33
C GLU A 343 17.82 5.61 -19.23
N ILE A 344 16.93 5.47 -18.24
CA ILE A 344 16.82 6.35 -17.06
C ILE A 344 18.14 6.36 -16.30
N SER A 345 18.68 5.18 -15.99
CA SER A 345 19.91 5.07 -15.21
C SER A 345 21.09 5.75 -15.91
N ARG A 346 21.24 5.54 -17.22
CA ARG A 346 22.28 6.19 -18.02
C ARG A 346 22.06 7.69 -18.15
N ALA A 347 20.81 8.14 -18.29
CA ALA A 347 20.49 9.56 -18.31
C ALA A 347 20.90 10.23 -16.99
N LEU A 348 20.68 9.58 -15.85
CA LEU A 348 21.09 10.09 -14.53
C LEU A 348 22.61 10.27 -14.42
N GLU A 349 23.41 9.41 -15.04
CA GLU A 349 24.87 9.54 -15.07
C GLU A 349 25.36 10.78 -15.85
N THR A 350 24.53 11.34 -16.72
CA THR A 350 24.87 12.56 -17.46
C THR A 350 24.63 13.84 -16.66
N GLY A 351 23.81 13.78 -15.59
CA GLY A 351 23.33 14.97 -14.85
C GLY A 351 22.45 15.90 -15.68
N ASP A 352 21.87 15.44 -16.80
CA ASP A 352 20.94 16.24 -17.61
C ASP A 352 19.48 15.91 -17.25
N VAL A 353 18.91 16.78 -16.40
CA VAL A 353 17.51 16.71 -15.95
C VAL A 353 16.52 16.63 -17.12
N GLU A 354 16.77 17.29 -18.25
CA GLU A 354 15.81 17.27 -19.37
C GLU A 354 15.84 15.92 -20.09
N VAL A 355 17.00 15.27 -20.15
CA VAL A 355 17.13 13.91 -20.71
C VAL A 355 16.41 12.91 -19.81
N VAL A 356 16.62 12.98 -18.50
CA VAL A 356 15.92 12.12 -17.53
C VAL A 356 14.41 12.37 -17.59
N ALA A 357 13.97 13.64 -17.58
CA ALA A 357 12.54 13.96 -17.63
C ALA A 357 11.88 13.42 -18.92
N GLY A 358 12.57 13.47 -20.06
CA GLY A 358 12.06 12.94 -21.32
C GLY A 358 11.80 11.43 -21.33
N THR A 359 12.43 10.66 -20.43
CA THR A 359 12.17 9.20 -20.31
C THR A 359 10.80 8.89 -19.71
N TYR A 360 10.19 9.83 -18.98
CA TYR A 360 8.86 9.69 -18.36
C TYR A 360 7.72 10.25 -19.22
N ASP A 361 8.01 10.68 -20.45
CA ASP A 361 7.01 11.19 -21.38
C ASP A 361 5.92 10.13 -21.62
N GLY A 362 4.66 10.56 -21.52
CA GLY A 362 3.49 9.69 -21.73
C GLY A 362 2.92 9.08 -20.44
N VAL A 363 3.66 9.10 -19.34
CA VAL A 363 3.14 8.75 -18.00
C VAL A 363 3.04 9.98 -17.11
N LEU A 364 4.01 10.90 -17.20
CA LEU A 364 4.02 12.14 -16.43
C LEU A 364 3.86 13.37 -17.32
N ASP A 365 3.25 14.42 -16.76
CA ASP A 365 3.32 15.74 -17.39
C ASP A 365 4.76 16.30 -17.31
N SER A 366 5.12 17.19 -18.23
CA SER A 366 6.49 17.71 -18.33
C SER A 366 6.97 18.46 -17.08
N SER A 367 6.07 18.93 -16.21
CA SER A 367 6.44 19.54 -14.94
C SER A 367 6.71 18.49 -13.87
N ALA A 368 5.89 17.45 -13.80
CA ALA A 368 6.07 16.32 -12.88
C ALA A 368 7.33 15.54 -13.22
N ALA A 369 7.54 15.20 -14.50
CA ALA A 369 8.73 14.50 -14.98
C ALA A 369 10.03 15.24 -14.62
N ARG A 370 10.06 16.58 -14.75
CA ARG A 370 11.20 17.41 -14.34
C ARG A 370 11.44 17.43 -12.84
N ARG A 371 10.39 17.36 -12.02
CA ARG A 371 10.54 17.33 -10.56
C ARG A 371 11.10 15.97 -10.13
N LEU A 372 10.52 14.88 -10.63
CA LEU A 372 11.04 13.53 -10.41
C LEU A 372 12.50 13.41 -10.87
N ALA A 373 12.83 13.89 -12.07
CA ALA A 373 14.21 13.86 -12.57
C ALA A 373 15.22 14.57 -11.64
N LYS A 374 14.84 15.73 -11.08
CA LYS A 374 15.68 16.44 -10.10
C LYS A 374 15.80 15.71 -8.78
N GLU A 375 14.76 15.03 -8.35
CA GLU A 375 14.81 14.21 -7.14
C GLU A 375 15.75 13.03 -7.33
N LEU A 376 15.64 12.30 -8.46
CA LEU A 376 16.52 11.19 -8.81
C LEU A 376 18.00 11.59 -8.91
N GLU A 377 18.29 12.74 -9.52
CA GLU A 377 19.67 13.25 -9.67
C GLU A 377 20.33 13.52 -8.31
N ARG A 378 19.59 14.12 -7.36
CA ARG A 378 20.08 14.42 -6.01
C ARG A 378 20.49 13.16 -5.25
N THR A 379 19.81 12.06 -5.50
CA THR A 379 20.11 10.76 -4.90
C THR A 379 21.42 10.16 -5.46
N VAL A 380 21.70 10.36 -6.74
CA VAL A 380 22.88 9.77 -7.42
C VAL A 380 24.17 10.53 -7.10
N ASP A 381 24.13 11.86 -6.98
CA ASP A 381 25.32 12.70 -6.81
C ASP A 381 25.97 12.65 -5.42
N GLY A 382 25.41 11.89 -4.47
CA GLY A 382 25.98 11.76 -3.12
C GLY A 382 26.02 13.08 -2.35
N GLU A 383 25.32 14.12 -2.81
CA GLU A 383 24.81 15.16 -1.92
C GLU A 383 23.73 14.52 -1.05
N ALA A 384 24.18 13.73 -0.07
CA ALA A 384 23.50 13.58 1.20
C ALA A 384 23.36 14.98 1.81
N ALA A 385 22.40 15.75 1.30
CA ALA A 385 21.71 16.73 2.12
C ALA A 385 21.30 15.96 3.38
N ALA A 386 21.44 16.57 4.54
CA ALA A 386 21.34 15.91 5.84
C ALA A 386 19.94 15.35 6.21
N ASP A 387 19.10 15.05 5.21
CA ASP A 387 17.82 14.34 5.25
C ASP A 387 17.90 13.24 4.17
N ASP A 388 17.95 11.98 4.60
CA ASP A 388 18.34 10.79 3.82
C ASP A 388 17.18 10.28 2.94
N ALA A 389 16.78 11.12 1.99
CA ALA A 389 15.42 11.13 1.44
C ALA A 389 15.16 10.28 0.17
N PHE A 390 16.07 9.41 -0.29
CA PHE A 390 15.88 8.58 -1.51
C PHE A 390 16.61 7.22 -1.51
N GLY A 391 16.83 6.62 -0.34
CA GLY A 391 17.40 5.26 -0.20
C GLY A 391 16.49 4.15 -0.76
N HIS A 392 15.19 4.44 -0.96
CA HIS A 392 14.17 3.49 -1.43
C HIS A 392 14.06 3.34 -2.95
N LEU A 393 14.99 3.84 -3.74
CA LEU A 393 15.02 3.59 -5.19
C LEU A 393 16.12 2.60 -5.56
N GLY A 394 15.92 1.85 -6.65
CA GLY A 394 16.92 0.97 -7.30
C GLY A 394 18.14 1.69 -7.89
N LEU A 395 18.66 2.71 -7.19
CA LEU A 395 19.79 3.56 -7.58
C LEU A 395 21.13 3.07 -7.05
#